data_AF-A0A6A0A7C0-F1
#
_entry.id   AF-A0A6A0A7C0-F1
#
_cell.length_a   1.000
_cell.length_b   1.000
_cell.length_c   1.000
_cell.angle_alpha   90.00
_cell.angle_beta   90.00
_cell.angle_gamma   90.00
#
_symmetry.space_group_name_H-M   'P 1'
#
loop_
_entity.id
_entity.type
_entity.pdbx_description
1 polymer ?
#
loop_
_entity_poly.entity_id
_entity_poly.type
_entity_poly.pdbx_seq_one_letter_code
_entity_poly.pdbx_strand_id
1 'polypeptide(L)' 'MGDTAAPKMQGYDVSFLITAQHLAGPGARQQLVDWLVGFVMECDAEINGLKLDINARGRAVATSLLRSLAF' A
#
# COMPACT_ATOMS: atom_id res chain seq x y z
N MET A 1 -7.62 -26.91 5.70
CA MET A 1 -6.25 -26.72 5.21
C MET A 1 -6.30 -25.55 4.24
N GLY A 2 -5.87 -24.36 4.65
CA GLY A 2 -5.91 -23.17 3.80
C GLY A 2 -6.43 -21.94 4.53
N ASP A 3 -5.58 -21.32 5.33
CA ASP A 3 -5.10 -19.95 5.10
C ASP A 3 -3.94 -19.73 6.08
N THR A 4 -2.71 -19.72 5.58
CA THR A 4 -1.49 -19.67 6.40
C THR A 4 -0.99 -18.23 6.57
N ALA A 5 -1.80 -17.23 6.24
CA ALA A 5 -1.58 -15.84 6.60
C ALA A 5 -2.29 -15.56 7.94
N ALA A 6 -1.58 -14.97 8.91
CA ALA A 6 -2.22 -14.53 10.14
C ALA A 6 -3.40 -13.61 9.78
N PRO A 7 -4.63 -13.92 10.22
CA PRO A 7 -5.80 -13.13 9.84
C PRO A 7 -5.61 -11.70 10.38
N LYS A 8 -5.84 -10.71 9.50
CA LYS A 8 -5.93 -9.32 9.93
C LYS A 8 -7.06 -9.16 10.95
N MET A 9 -6.86 -8.26 11.92
CA MET A 9 -7.89 -8.00 12.91
C MET A 9 -9.14 -7.44 12.22
N GLN A 10 -10.32 -7.85 12.69
CA GLN A 10 -11.58 -7.35 12.14
C GLN A 10 -11.65 -5.82 12.22
N GLY A 11 -11.99 -5.17 11.11
CA GLY A 11 -12.07 -3.71 11.03
C GLY A 11 -10.74 -2.99 10.72
N TYR A 12 -9.66 -3.74 10.50
CA TYR A 12 -8.37 -3.18 10.09
C TYR A 12 -7.98 -3.64 8.67
N ASP A 13 -7.35 -2.74 7.92
CA ASP A 13 -6.87 -3.03 6.56
C ASP A 13 -5.61 -3.90 6.58
N VAL A 14 -4.72 -3.66 7.55
CA VAL A 14 -3.42 -4.33 7.74
C VAL A 14 -3.18 -4.58 9.22
N SER A 15 -2.48 -5.67 9.58
CA SER A 15 -2.08 -5.98 10.95
C SER A 15 -0.69 -6.62 10.96
N PHE A 16 0.13 -6.29 11.96
CA PHE A 16 1.48 -6.83 12.14
C PHE A 16 1.59 -7.64 13.42
N LEU A 17 2.19 -8.83 13.35
CA LEU A 17 2.53 -9.64 14.52
C LEU A 17 4.03 -9.50 14.83
N ILE A 18 4.35 -8.81 15.92
CA ILE A 18 5.74 -8.59 16.36
C ILE A 18 6.04 -9.49 17.54
N THR A 19 6.86 -10.53 17.30
CA THR A 19 7.35 -11.46 18.33
C THR A 19 8.71 -11.03 18.90
N ALA A 20 9.12 -11.63 20.01
CA ALA A 20 10.42 -11.36 20.65
C ALA A 20 11.63 -11.59 19.72
N GLN A 21 11.52 -12.47 18.73
CA GLN A 21 12.59 -12.74 17.77
C GLN A 21 12.88 -11.53 16.87
N HIS A 22 11.86 -10.73 16.54
CA HIS A 22 12.04 -9.49 15.75
C HIS A 22 12.78 -8.39 16.54
N LEU A 23 12.84 -8.51 17.87
CA LEU A 23 13.49 -7.55 18.77
C LEU A 23 14.80 -8.08 19.37
N ALA A 24 15.26 -9.26 18.94
CA ALA A 24 16.42 -9.93 19.53
C ALA A 24 17.75 -9.23 19.22
N GLY A 25 17.83 -8.45 18.13
CA GLY A 25 19.04 -7.73 17.72
C GLY A 25 19.23 -6.38 18.44
N PRO A 26 20.49 -5.91 18.61
CA PRO A 26 20.76 -4.58 19.14
C PRO A 26 20.16 -3.50 18.22
N GLY A 27 19.39 -2.59 18.81
CA GLY A 27 18.72 -1.51 18.08
C GLY A 27 17.52 -1.95 17.23
N ALA A 28 17.15 -3.23 17.23
CA ALA A 28 16.03 -3.75 16.44
C ALA A 28 14.69 -3.09 16.78
N ARG A 29 14.50 -2.66 18.03
CA ARG A 29 13.31 -1.89 18.43
C ARG A 29 13.18 -0.57 17.69
N GLN A 30 14.26 0.22 17.62
CA GLN A 30 14.21 1.54 16.98
C GLN A 30 14.03 1.38 15.47
N GLN A 31 14.78 0.46 14.85
CA GLN A 31 14.66 0.17 13.43
C GLN A 31 13.24 -0.30 13.04
N LEU A 32 12.59 -1.10 13.89
CA LEU A 32 11.23 -1.54 13.66
C LEU A 32 10.21 -0.39 13.76
N VAL A 33 10.42 0.56 14.68
CA VAL A 33 9.58 1.77 14.77
C VAL A 33 9.77 2.64 13.53
N ASP A 34 11.02 2.90 13.14
CA ASP A 34 11.34 3.71 11.96
C ASP A 34 10.74 3.08 10.70
N TRP A 35 10.81 1.75 10.58
CA TRP A 35 10.21 0.99 9.49
C TRP A 35 8.67 1.09 9.49
N LEU A 36 8.00 0.95 10.64
CA LEU A 36 6.54 1.08 10.71
C LEU A 36 6.05 2.46 10.27
N VAL A 37 6.75 3.52 10.70
CA VAL A 37 6.42 4.89 10.31
C VAL A 37 6.66 5.07 8.81
N GLY A 38 7.81 4.62 8.30
CA GLY A 38 8.13 4.66 6.88
C GLY A 38 7.08 3.93 6.03
N PHE A 39 6.69 2.71 6.45
CA PHE A 39 5.68 1.90 5.77
C PHE A 39 4.35 2.64 5.60
N VAL A 40 3.85 3.27 6.67
CA VAL A 40 2.58 4.01 6.61
C VAL A 40 2.69 5.22 5.66
N MET A 41 3.81 5.93 5.69
CA MET A 41 4.05 7.08 4.82
C MET A 41 4.16 6.68 3.34
N GLU A 42 4.89 5.60 3.05
CA GLU A 42 5.07 5.08 1.70
C GLU A 42 3.75 4.54 1.13
N CYS A 43 2.96 3.80 1.93
CA CYS A 43 1.66 3.31 1.49
C CYS A 43 0.70 4.45 1.11
N ASP A 44 0.62 5.53 1.90
CA ASP A 44 -0.22 6.67 1.55
C ASP A 44 0.24 7.33 0.24
N ALA A 45 1.55 7.56 0.09
CA ALA A 45 2.12 8.14 -1.11
C ALA A 45 1.86 7.28 -2.36
N GLU A 46 2.04 5.96 -2.26
CA GLU A 46 1.84 5.02 -3.37
C GLU A 46 0.36 4.95 -3.78
N ILE A 47 -0.57 4.86 -2.82
CA ILE A 47 -2.00 4.86 -3.11
C ILE A 47 -2.42 6.17 -3.79
N ASN A 48 -1.88 7.30 -3.34
CA ASN A 48 -2.17 8.60 -3.96
C ASN A 48 -1.58 8.70 -5.36
N GLY A 49 -0.38 8.17 -5.60
CA GLY A 49 0.21 8.03 -6.93
C GLY A 49 -0.68 7.19 -7.87
N LEU A 50 -1.12 6.02 -7.39
CA LEU A 50 -1.98 5.12 -8.18
C LEU A 50 -3.31 5.78 -8.57
N LYS A 51 -3.93 6.57 -7.67
CA LYS A 51 -5.14 7.34 -7.98
C LYS A 51 -4.89 8.34 -9.12
N LEU A 52 -3.77 9.06 -9.10
CA LEU A 52 -3.42 10.02 -10.15
C LEU A 52 -3.20 9.33 -11.50
N ASP A 53 -2.51 8.20 -11.50
CA ASP A 53 -2.24 7.42 -12.72
C ASP A 53 -3.52 6.89 -13.36
N ILE A 54 -4.44 6.36 -12.55
CA ILE A 54 -5.75 5.91 -13.04
C ILE A 54 -6.52 7.09 -13.66
N ASN A 55 -6.53 8.24 -12.99
CA ASN A 55 -7.21 9.44 -13.50
C ASN A 55 -6.58 9.95 -14.80
N ALA A 56 -5.25 9.95 -14.90
CA ALA A 56 -4.55 10.34 -16.12
C ALA A 56 -4.86 9.40 -17.29
N ARG A 57 -4.82 8.08 -17.04
CA ARG A 57 -5.18 7.06 -18.03
C ARG A 57 -6.63 7.19 -18.48
N GLY A 58 -7.56 7.41 -17.55
CA GLY A 58 -8.97 7.63 -17.84
C GLY A 58 -9.18 8.82 -18.78
N ARG A 59 -8.51 9.95 -18.51
CA ARG A 59 -8.56 11.13 -19.40
C ARG A 59 -7.99 10.86 -20.79
N ALA A 60 -6.86 10.15 -20.88
CA ALA A 60 -6.23 9.82 -22.15
C ALA A 60 -7.15 8.94 -23.02
N VAL A 61 -7.77 7.91 -22.42
CA VAL A 61 -8.71 7.03 -23.12
C VAL A 61 -9.95 7.79 -23.59
N ALA A 62 -10.55 8.60 -22.71
CA ALA A 62 -11.73 9.40 -23.08
C ALA A 62 -11.42 10.39 -24.22
N THR A 63 -10.26 11.05 -24.16
CA THR A 63 -9.83 12.00 -25.22
C THR A 63 -9.61 11.29 -26.55
N SER A 64 -8.97 10.12 -26.53
CA SER A 64 -8.74 9.30 -27.72
C SER A 64 -10.06 8.86 -28.36
N LEU A 65 -10.99 8.35 -27.54
CA LEU A 65 -12.30 7.91 -27.98
C LEU A 65 -13.09 9.06 -28.62
N LEU A 66 -13.19 10.20 -27.94
CA LEU A 66 -13.91 11.37 -28.48
C LEU A 66 -13.30 11.88 -29.78
N ARG A 67 -11.97 11.85 -29.91
CA ARG A 67 -11.29 12.20 -31.18
C ARG A 67 -11.59 11.21 -32.30
N SER A 68 -11.68 9.91 -31.99
CA SER A 68 -12.03 8.89 -32.99
C SER A 68 -13.50 8.93 -33.42
N LEU A 69 -14.38 9.47 -32.58
CA LEU A 69 -15.81 9.61 -32.86
C LEU A 69 -16.16 10.95 -33.51
N ALA A 70 -15.33 11.98 -33.31
CA ALA A 70 -15.42 13.21 -34.06
C ALA A 70 -14.91 12.95 -35.49
N PHE A 71 -15.82 13.01 -36.47
CA PHE A 71 -15.55 12.84 -37.90
C PHE A 71 -14.45 13.79 -38.39
#